data_AF-A0AAV2I6K1-F1
#
_entry.id   AF-A0AAV2I6K1-F1
#
_cell.length_a   1.000
_cell.length_b   1.000
_cell.length_c   1.000
_cell.angle_alpha   90.00
_cell.angle_beta   90.00
_cell.angle_gamma   90.00
#
_symmetry.space_group_name_H-M   'P 1'
#
loop_
_entity.id
_entity.type
_entity.pdbx_description
1 polymer ?
#
loop_
_entity_poly.entity_id
_entity_poly.type
_entity_poly.pdbx_seq_one_letter_code
_entity_poly.pdbx_strand_id
1 'polypeptide(L)'
;MDRPLSGRLCNRDETRLKQNYVKVKAGIEPRRMIDFLFSKGFLNNDEKELISNKQSREDRAEVLLQRVLHCGPGEGYSIFLQALDEAGYSHLSTLLRCPEQNAMNQAASNAIHKPARH
;
A
#
# COMPACT_ATOMS: atom_id res chain seq x y z
N MET A 1 -21.33 -7.13 9.30
CA MET A 1 -20.03 -6.96 8.61
C MET A 1 -18.95 -7.17 9.65
N ASP A 2 -18.49 -8.41 9.78
CA ASP A 2 -17.41 -8.77 10.70
C ASP A 2 -16.11 -8.13 10.26
N ARG A 3 -15.46 -7.47 11.23
CA ARG A 3 -14.34 -6.56 11.06
C ARG A 3 -13.05 -7.39 11.00
N PRO A 4 -12.13 -7.17 10.05
CA PRO A 4 -10.77 -7.68 10.22
C PRO A 4 -10.15 -6.98 11.43
N LEU A 5 -9.62 -7.77 12.36
CA LEU A 5 -9.07 -7.35 13.64
C LEU A 5 -8.07 -6.20 13.42
N SER A 6 -8.44 -4.99 13.86
CA SER A 6 -7.52 -3.87 13.95
C SER A 6 -6.36 -4.30 14.85
N GLY A 7 -5.17 -4.36 14.29
CA GLY A 7 -4.00 -4.92 14.95
C GLY A 7 -2.72 -4.26 14.47
N ARG A 8 -1.59 -4.74 14.97
CA ARG A 8 -0.29 -4.31 14.50
C ARG A 8 0.04 -5.01 13.18
N LEU A 9 0.60 -4.29 12.22
CA LEU A 9 1.17 -4.89 11.01
C LEU A 9 2.15 -6.01 11.41
N CYS A 10 2.26 -7.06 10.60
CA CYS A 10 3.17 -8.15 10.93
C CYS A 10 4.61 -7.64 11.06
N ASN A 11 5.37 -8.17 12.03
CA ASN A 11 6.68 -7.63 12.40
C ASN A 11 7.62 -7.42 11.20
N ARG A 12 7.61 -8.34 10.23
CA ARG A 12 8.48 -8.26 9.04
C ARG A 12 8.15 -7.05 8.16
N ASP A 13 6.88 -6.87 7.84
CA ASP A 13 6.40 -5.79 6.98
C ASP A 13 6.49 -4.45 7.71
N GLU A 14 6.20 -4.43 9.01
CA GLU A 14 6.36 -3.27 9.87
C GLU A 14 7.82 -2.81 9.93
N THR A 15 8.77 -3.73 10.14
CA THR A 15 10.20 -3.39 10.15
C THR A 15 10.63 -2.79 8.81
N ARG A 16 10.20 -3.36 7.69
CA ARG A 16 10.53 -2.83 6.35
C ARG A 16 9.96 -1.44 6.12
N LEU A 17 8.69 -1.24 6.47
CA LEU A 17 8.05 0.06 6.34
C LEU A 17 8.75 1.10 7.22
N LYS A 18 9.11 0.74 8.46
CA LYS A 18 9.84 1.63 9.38
C LYS A 18 11.25 1.96 8.88
N GLN A 19 11.98 1.00 8.35
CA GLN A 19 13.32 1.22 7.77
C GLN A 19 13.31 2.17 6.57
N ASN A 20 12.21 2.18 5.81
CA ASN A 20 12.06 3.02 4.61
C ASN A 20 11.12 4.20 4.82
N TYR A 21 10.69 4.46 6.07
CA TYR A 21 9.58 5.36 6.39
C TYR A 21 9.78 6.75 5.82
N VAL A 22 10.96 7.35 6.05
CA VAL A 22 11.31 8.69 5.59
C VAL A 22 11.26 8.79 4.05
N LYS A 23 11.79 7.77 3.35
CA LYS A 23 11.79 7.73 1.88
C LYS A 23 10.38 7.62 1.32
N VAL A 24 9.58 6.71 1.89
CA VAL A 24 8.20 6.50 1.44
C VAL A 24 7.37 7.75 1.72
N LYS A 25 7.46 8.31 2.93
CA LYS A 25 6.74 9.53 3.32
C LYS A 25 7.05 10.72 2.40
N ALA A 26 8.32 10.91 2.04
CA ALA A 26 8.73 11.97 1.13
C ALA A 26 8.33 11.71 -0.34
N GLY A 27 8.22 10.44 -0.73
CA GLY A 27 8.05 10.01 -2.13
C GLY A 27 6.61 9.86 -2.61
N ILE A 28 5.62 9.89 -1.72
CA ILE A 28 4.21 9.67 -2.07
C ILE A 28 3.38 10.96 -2.04
N GLU A 29 2.37 11.04 -2.92
CA GLU A 29 1.24 11.96 -2.78
C GLU A 29 -0.03 11.13 -2.49
N PRO A 30 -0.47 11.04 -1.22
CA PRO A 30 -1.59 10.19 -0.82
C PRO A 30 -2.89 10.47 -1.58
N ARG A 31 -3.12 11.71 -2.03
CA ARG A 31 -4.32 12.05 -2.84
C ARG A 31 -4.43 11.23 -4.12
N ARG A 32 -3.33 10.70 -4.64
CA ARG A 32 -3.33 9.81 -5.82
C ARG A 32 -3.76 8.38 -5.51
N MET A 33 -3.78 8.00 -4.23
CA MET A 33 -3.99 6.62 -3.78
C MET A 33 -5.27 6.48 -2.96
N ILE A 34 -5.75 7.54 -2.31
CA ILE A 34 -6.88 7.49 -1.36
C ILE A 34 -8.17 6.93 -1.97
N ASP A 35 -8.48 7.24 -3.23
CA ASP A 35 -9.69 6.73 -3.89
C ASP A 35 -9.59 5.22 -4.12
N PHE A 36 -8.42 4.76 -4.57
CA PHE A 36 -8.12 3.34 -4.72
C PHE A 36 -8.21 2.61 -3.37
N LEU A 37 -7.53 3.13 -2.34
CA LEU A 37 -7.53 2.55 -1.00
C LEU A 37 -8.94 2.50 -0.39
N PHE A 38 -9.75 3.52 -0.62
CA PHE A 38 -11.16 3.54 -0.22
C PHE A 38 -11.97 2.47 -0.96
N SER A 39 -11.82 2.38 -2.28
CA SER A 39 -12.53 1.36 -3.09
C SER A 39 -12.20 -0.08 -2.69
N LYS A 40 -10.99 -0.32 -2.17
CA LYS A 40 -10.54 -1.62 -1.66
C LYS A 40 -10.94 -1.86 -0.20
N GLY A 41 -11.67 -0.93 0.41
CA GLY A 41 -12.10 -1.01 1.81
C GLY A 41 -10.95 -0.88 2.82
N PHE A 42 -9.77 -0.42 2.38
CA PHE A 42 -8.64 -0.20 3.28
C PHE A 42 -8.85 1.07 4.13
N LEU A 43 -9.42 2.11 3.51
CA LEU A 43 -9.87 3.32 4.20
C LEU A 43 -11.40 3.33 4.27
N ASN A 44 -11.94 3.81 5.39
CA ASN A 44 -13.34 4.22 5.47
C ASN A 44 -13.50 5.69 5.00
N ASN A 45 -14.74 6.18 5.00
CA ASN A 45 -15.03 7.54 4.54
C ASN A 45 -14.35 8.60 5.43
N ASP A 46 -14.40 8.44 6.75
CA ASP A 46 -13.81 9.37 7.71
C ASP A 46 -12.28 9.45 7.55
N GLU A 47 -11.62 8.32 7.34
CA GLU A 47 -10.17 8.22 7.11
C GLU A 47 -9.77 8.84 5.77
N LYS A 48 -10.58 8.60 4.73
CA LYS A 48 -10.40 9.22 3.41
C LYS A 48 -10.50 10.74 3.51
N GLU A 49 -11.53 11.25 4.19
CA GLU A 49 -11.72 12.68 4.41
C GLU A 49 -10.59 13.26 5.27
N LEU A 50 -10.20 12.58 6.35
CA LEU A 50 -9.11 12.99 7.24
C LEU A 50 -7.81 13.18 6.45
N ILE A 51 -7.44 12.21 5.60
CA ILE A 51 -6.24 12.31 4.77
C ILE A 51 -6.42 13.42 3.72
N SER A 52 -7.58 13.51 3.06
CA SER A 52 -7.81 14.53 2.04
C SER A 52 -7.68 15.95 2.58
N ASN A 53 -8.15 16.18 3.80
CA ASN A 53 -8.22 17.49 4.45
C ASN A 53 -6.91 17.95 5.11
N LYS A 54 -5.86 17.11 5.18
CA LYS A 54 -4.55 17.60 5.67
C LYS A 54 -3.92 18.57 4.68
N GLN A 55 -3.35 19.64 5.24
CA GLN A 55 -2.83 20.79 4.50
C GLN A 55 -1.58 20.43 3.68
N SER A 56 -0.58 19.80 4.30
CA SER A 56 0.66 19.45 3.61
C SER A 56 0.65 18.03 3.06
N ARG A 57 1.40 17.79 1.97
CA ARG A 57 1.64 16.43 1.44
C ARG A 57 2.25 15.53 2.51
N GLU A 58 3.14 16.10 3.31
CA GLU A 58 3.86 15.37 4.34
C GLU A 58 2.92 14.89 5.46
N ASP A 59 1.98 15.72 5.90
CA ASP A 59 0.98 15.34 6.91
C ASP A 59 0.02 14.28 6.37
N ARG A 60 -0.39 14.40 5.09
CA ARG A 60 -1.18 13.36 4.42
C ARG A 60 -0.45 12.03 4.44
N ALA A 61 0.84 12.06 4.10
CA ALA A 61 1.66 10.86 4.00
C ALA A 61 1.86 10.24 5.39
N GLU A 62 2.12 11.06 6.41
CA GLU A 62 2.21 10.62 7.80
C GLU A 62 0.93 9.88 8.24
N VAL A 63 -0.24 10.49 8.05
CA VAL A 63 -1.52 9.87 8.46
C VAL A 63 -1.77 8.56 7.73
N LEU A 64 -1.51 8.51 6.42
CA LEU A 64 -1.66 7.27 5.66
C LEU A 64 -0.70 6.19 6.16
N LEU A 65 0.57 6.50 6.39
CA LEU A 65 1.56 5.53 6.83
C LEU A 65 1.30 5.01 8.25
N GLN A 66 0.85 5.88 9.16
CA GLN A 66 0.37 5.46 10.48
C GLN A 66 -0.79 4.47 10.36
N ARG A 67 -1.71 4.72 9.42
CA ARG A 67 -2.84 3.80 9.17
C ARG A 67 -2.39 2.44 8.62
N VAL A 68 -1.33 2.41 7.81
CA VAL A 68 -0.71 1.16 7.31
C VAL A 68 -0.03 0.40 8.44
N LEU A 69 0.67 1.07 9.36
CA LEU A 69 1.29 0.42 10.53
C LEU A 69 0.26 -0.24 11.46
N HIS A 70 -0.96 0.30 11.50
CA HIS A 70 -2.06 -0.16 12.33
C HIS A 70 -3.15 -0.93 11.57
N CYS A 71 -2.87 -1.41 10.35
CA CYS A 71 -3.87 -2.14 9.56
C CYS A 71 -4.14 -3.57 10.02
N GLY A 72 -3.37 -4.07 10.98
CA GLY A 72 -3.42 -5.46 11.42
C GLY A 72 -2.69 -6.43 10.49
N PRO A 73 -2.56 -7.69 10.94
CA PRO A 73 -2.16 -8.78 10.05
C PRO A 73 -3.28 -9.02 9.03
N GLY A 74 -2.95 -9.03 7.74
CA GLY A 74 -3.91 -9.27 6.68
C GLY A 74 -3.54 -8.60 5.37
N GLU A 75 -4.54 -8.40 4.51
CA GLU A 75 -4.36 -7.89 3.16
C GLU A 75 -4.08 -6.37 3.10
N GLY A 76 -4.21 -5.65 4.22
CA GLY A 76 -4.07 -4.19 4.24
C GLY A 76 -2.72 -3.69 3.72
N TYR A 77 -1.63 -4.38 4.07
CA TYR A 77 -0.30 -4.04 3.55
C TYR A 77 -0.17 -4.32 2.05
N SER A 78 -0.71 -5.45 1.58
CA SER A 78 -0.73 -5.81 0.16
C SER A 78 -1.54 -4.81 -0.67
N ILE A 79 -2.69 -4.36 -0.16
CA ILE A 79 -3.53 -3.33 -0.78
C ILE A 79 -2.76 -2.00 -0.86
N PHE A 80 -2.03 -1.63 0.19
CA PHE A 80 -1.17 -0.45 0.16
C PHE A 80 -0.06 -0.56 -0.89
N LEU A 81 0.62 -1.72 -1.01
CA LEU A 81 1.62 -1.94 -2.04
C LEU A 81 1.02 -1.86 -3.45
N GLN A 82 -0.18 -2.42 -3.65
CA GLN A 82 -0.90 -2.29 -4.92
C GLN A 82 -1.25 -0.84 -5.22
N ALA A 83 -1.71 -0.07 -4.22
CA ALA A 83 -2.00 1.34 -4.40
C ALA A 83 -0.75 2.14 -4.81
N LEU A 84 0.43 1.77 -4.32
CA LEU A 84 1.70 2.37 -4.76
C LEU A 84 1.96 2.05 -6.23
N ASP A 85 1.74 0.80 -6.66
CA ASP A 85 1.90 0.40 -8.06
C ASP A 85 0.96 1.17 -8.99
N GLU A 86 -0.34 1.21 -8.66
CA GLU A 86 -1.38 1.90 -9.44
C GLU A 86 -1.13 3.43 -9.53
N ALA A 87 -0.56 4.03 -8.48
CA ALA A 87 -0.22 5.45 -8.47
C ALA A 87 1.11 5.78 -9.17
N GLY A 88 1.82 4.78 -9.72
CA GLY A 88 3.10 4.95 -10.41
C GLY A 88 4.33 4.97 -9.49
N TYR A 89 4.18 4.58 -8.23
CA TYR A 89 5.25 4.47 -7.23
C TYR A 89 5.83 3.05 -7.13
N SER A 90 5.97 2.36 -8.27
CA SER A 90 6.46 0.97 -8.34
C SER A 90 7.86 0.77 -7.74
N HIS A 91 8.70 1.81 -7.77
CA HIS A 91 10.00 1.79 -7.10
C HIS A 91 9.87 1.71 -5.56
N LEU A 92 8.86 2.36 -4.98
CA LEU A 92 8.59 2.31 -3.53
C LEU A 92 7.90 0.99 -3.15
N SER A 93 6.97 0.50 -3.96
CA SER A 93 6.35 -0.80 -3.71
C SER A 93 7.41 -1.92 -3.76
N THR A 94 8.33 -1.88 -4.73
CA THR A 94 9.43 -2.84 -4.86
C THR A 94 10.39 -2.77 -3.67
N LEU A 95 10.70 -1.56 -3.20
CA LEU A 95 11.53 -1.33 -2.01
C LEU A 95 10.90 -1.96 -0.74
N LEU A 96 9.57 -1.91 -0.65
CA LEU A 96 8.81 -2.37 0.51
C LEU A 96 8.43 -3.86 0.45
N ARG A 97 8.41 -4.46 -0.74
CA ARG A 97 8.18 -5.90 -0.94
C ARG A 97 9.35 -6.72 -0.40
N CYS A 98 9.05 -7.89 0.15
CA CYS A 98 10.09 -8.89 0.39
C CYS A 98 10.57 -9.48 -0.95
N PRO A 99 11.86 -9.83 -1.11
CA PRO A 99 12.36 -10.48 -2.32
C PRO A 99 11.59 -11.77 -2.66
N GLU A 100 11.07 -12.46 -1.63
CA GLU A 100 10.22 -13.66 -1.76
C GLU A 100 8.85 -13.36 -2.40
N GLN A 101 8.26 -12.18 -2.16
CA GLN A 101 6.99 -11.75 -2.78
C GLN A 101 7.17 -11.26 -4.22
N ASN A 102 8.39 -10.87 -4.61
CA ASN A 102 8.70 -10.50 -5.98
C ASN A 102 8.68 -11.70 -6.93
N ALA A 103 9.04 -12.90 -6.44
CA ALA A 103 9.01 -14.13 -7.23
C ALA A 103 7.58 -14.56 -7.61
N MET A 104 6.61 -14.42 -6.69
CA MET A 104 5.21 -14.78 -6.95
C MET A 104 4.49 -13.79 -7.89
N ASN A 105 4.78 -12.49 -7.81
CA ASN A 105 4.12 -11.50 -8.67
C ASN A 105 4.67 -11.47 -10.12
N GLN A 106 5.94 -11.83 -10.35
CA GLN A 106 6.48 -11.95 -11.70
C GLN A 106 6.00 -13.20 -12.44
N ALA A 107 5.75 -14.30 -11.70
CA ALA A 107 5.19 -15.52 -12.28
C ALA A 107 3.76 -15.32 -12.82
N ALA A 108 2.94 -14.49 -12.15
CA ALA A 108 1.57 -14.20 -12.57
C ALA A 108 1.52 -13.32 -13.84
N SER A 109 2.41 -12.32 -13.98
CA SER A 109 2.44 -11.45 -15.16
C SER A 109 2.98 -12.14 -16.43
N ASN A 110 3.84 -13.15 -16.29
CA ASN A 110 4.39 -13.90 -17.44
C ASN A 110 3.43 -14.95 -18.03
N ALA A 111 2.27 -15.20 -17.40
CA ALA A 111 1.29 -16.17 -17.90
C ALA A 111 0.33 -15.60 -18.97
N ILE A 112 0.29 -14.27 -19.17
CA ILE A 112 -0.72 -13.60 -20.02
C ILE A 112 -0.23 -13.40 -21.48
N HIS A 113 1.05 -13.65 -21.77
CA HIS A 113 1.61 -13.46 -23.12
C HIS A 113 1.97 -14.79 -23.81
N LYS A 114 1.01 -15.72 -23.94
CA LYS A 114 1.11 -16.76 -24.97
C LYS A 114 0.39 -16.25 -26.23
N PRO A 115 1.09 -15.92 -27.33
CA PRO A 115 0.40 -15.69 -28.58
C PRO A 115 -0.17 -17.01 -29.07
N ALA A 116 -1.49 -17.03 -29.33
CA ALA A 116 -2.13 -18.08 -30.10
C ALA A 116 -1.47 -18.11 -31.48
N ARG A 117 -0.69 -19.16 -31.76
CA ARG A 117 -0.21 -19.46 -33.11
C ARG A 117 -1.40 -20.00 -33.91
N HIS A 118 -1.71 -19.32 -35.01
CA HIS A 118 -2.49 -19.85 -36.13
C HIS A 118 -1.66 -20.85 -36.94
#